data_AF-A0A415MBG6-F1
#
_entry.id   AF-A0A415MBG6-F1
#
_cell.length_a   1.000
_cell.length_b   1.000
_cell.length_c   1.000
_cell.angle_alpha   90.00
_cell.angle_beta   90.00
_cell.angle_gamma   90.00
#
_symmetry.space_group_name_H-M   'P 1'
#
loop_
_entity.id
_entity.type
_entity.pdbx_description
1 polymer ?
#
loop_
_entity_poly.entity_id
_entity_poly.type
_entity_poly.pdbx_seq_one_letter_code
_entity_poly.pdbx_strand_id
1 'polypeptide(L)'
;MTIVFGAGKEAETYIREFSGTDEIVCYDNDRRKWGKTISGIPIITLEKYLETLRASKCKIIDTISNKTALYFLKDTCGEMHEVYCLHNKELKQLNLNDLRDYERELEAVESEKIKKYKAMVASGQIKSEFALEHYKKYIRHRENDYSWPEINSVELTNYCNLKCPNCPTPTCKRPKGFMPKEVFDKAMEYVTPDMDSYFSLHGLGEPLLHPQFFECVRRVAELEKPILISTNGVLFDKQKADDLLELLSGASKSKLFISFHTKTSVENWKNAVELLQQKQIKNVELFGQILEHNESEAIGWLSESGINDPFNNQYIRYVTSHSFAGGVEGRRTCYSDVEVKNRFRNCYFVKNNCTAVAWDGRLKVCCLDSELEGIGGTVFDVEKLTHKNTPYKLCHYCDPDWTSNYQ
;
A
#
# COMPACT_ATOMS: atom_id res chain seq x y z
N MET A 1 5.64 -17.79 33.31
CA MET A 1 4.60 -17.34 32.36
C MET A 1 5.16 -17.42 30.96
N THR A 2 4.34 -17.93 30.03
CA THR A 2 4.70 -18.13 28.63
C THR A 2 3.87 -17.20 27.75
N ILE A 3 4.53 -16.45 26.87
CA ILE A 3 3.87 -15.61 25.87
C ILE A 3 3.95 -16.32 24.52
N VAL A 4 2.81 -16.64 23.94
CA VAL A 4 2.72 -17.14 22.57
C VAL A 4 2.56 -15.94 21.63
N PHE A 5 3.57 -15.69 20.81
CA PHE A 5 3.60 -14.60 19.85
C PHE A 5 3.14 -15.09 18.47
N GLY A 6 2.05 -14.50 17.98
CA GLY A 6 1.29 -14.96 16.83
C GLY A 6 0.02 -15.73 17.23
N ALA A 7 -1.01 -15.61 16.39
CA ALA A 7 -2.28 -16.30 16.56
C ALA A 7 -2.67 -17.04 15.28
N GLY A 8 -1.86 -18.04 14.91
CA GLY A 8 -2.09 -18.94 13.77
C GLY A 8 -1.95 -20.41 14.16
N LYS A 9 -1.87 -21.31 13.17
CA LYS A 9 -1.82 -22.76 13.39
C LYS A 9 -0.66 -23.21 14.29
N GLU A 10 0.51 -22.59 14.16
CA GLU A 10 1.67 -22.91 15.01
C GLU A 10 1.44 -22.49 16.47
N ALA A 11 0.70 -21.41 16.73
CA ALA A 11 0.28 -21.05 18.08
C ALA A 11 -0.68 -22.08 18.69
N GLU A 12 -1.66 -22.57 17.92
CA GLU A 12 -2.53 -23.67 18.37
C GLU A 12 -1.74 -24.95 18.66
N THR A 13 -0.77 -25.28 17.79
CA THR A 13 0.14 -26.41 17.98
C THR A 13 0.92 -26.26 19.28
N TYR A 14 1.52 -25.10 19.55
CA TYR A 14 2.22 -24.87 20.81
C TYR A 14 1.31 -25.07 22.01
N ILE A 15 0.13 -24.45 21.99
CA ILE A 15 -0.83 -24.49 23.11
C ILE A 15 -1.32 -25.92 23.37
N ARG A 16 -1.47 -26.75 22.33
CA ARG A 16 -1.94 -28.13 22.47
C ARG A 16 -0.83 -29.12 22.84
N GLU A 17 0.34 -28.98 22.23
CA GLU A 17 1.38 -30.03 22.25
C GLU A 17 2.56 -29.70 23.17
N PHE A 18 2.76 -28.43 23.55
CA PHE A 18 3.97 -27.96 24.25
C PHE A 18 3.72 -27.16 25.54
N SER A 19 2.49 -26.68 25.76
CA SER A 19 2.13 -25.74 26.84
C SER A 19 2.35 -26.25 28.26
N GLY A 20 2.20 -27.56 28.50
CA GLY A 20 2.33 -28.15 29.83
C GLY A 20 1.36 -27.51 30.84
N THR A 21 1.91 -27.01 31.95
CA THR A 21 1.15 -26.31 33.03
C THR A 21 1.47 -24.82 33.12
N ASP A 22 2.17 -24.27 32.13
CA ASP A 22 2.54 -22.86 32.13
C ASP A 22 1.30 -21.97 32.05
N GLU A 23 1.28 -20.88 32.82
CA GLU A 23 0.36 -19.77 32.57
C GLU A 23 0.70 -19.14 31.22
N ILE A 24 -0.26 -19.16 30.28
CA ILE A 24 -0.09 -18.70 28.91
C ILE A 24 -0.90 -17.44 28.65
N VAL A 25 -0.28 -16.49 27.97
CA VAL A 25 -0.94 -15.36 27.31
C VAL A 25 -0.58 -15.34 25.82
N CYS A 26 -1.52 -14.91 24.98
CA CYS A 26 -1.30 -14.82 23.53
C CYS A 26 -1.22 -13.35 23.10
N TYR A 27 -0.29 -13.02 22.22
CA TYR A 27 -0.18 -11.68 21.61
C TYR A 27 0.07 -11.80 20.11
N ASP A 28 -0.58 -10.94 19.31
CA ASP A 28 -0.36 -10.85 17.86
C ASP A 28 -0.26 -9.37 17.46
N ASN A 29 0.57 -9.06 16.46
CA ASN A 29 0.71 -7.70 15.94
C ASN A 29 -0.55 -7.23 15.17
N ASP A 30 -1.38 -8.15 14.68
CA ASP A 30 -2.66 -7.84 14.07
C ASP A 30 -3.70 -7.44 15.14
N ARG A 31 -3.94 -6.13 15.24
CA ARG A 31 -4.90 -5.52 16.16
C ARG A 31 -6.32 -6.09 16.03
N ARG A 32 -6.70 -6.57 14.84
CA ARG A 32 -8.03 -7.13 14.57
C ARG A 32 -8.24 -8.47 15.28
N LYS A 33 -7.16 -9.06 15.82
CA LYS A 33 -7.21 -10.28 16.64
C LYS A 33 -7.30 -9.99 18.14
N TRP A 34 -7.01 -8.76 18.59
CA TRP A 34 -7.06 -8.43 20.02
C TRP A 34 -8.46 -8.60 20.59
N GLY A 35 -8.56 -9.19 21.79
CA GLY A 35 -9.82 -9.54 22.43
C GLY A 35 -10.49 -10.80 21.89
N LYS A 36 -10.05 -11.34 20.74
CA LYS A 36 -10.44 -12.69 20.28
C LYS A 36 -9.66 -13.74 21.05
N THR A 37 -10.02 -15.01 20.89
CA THR A 37 -9.35 -16.14 21.52
C THR A 37 -8.67 -17.05 20.50
N ILE A 38 -7.61 -17.72 20.92
CA ILE A 38 -6.97 -18.83 20.22
C ILE A 38 -6.83 -20.00 21.19
N SER A 39 -7.38 -21.16 20.83
CA SER A 39 -7.46 -22.33 21.73
C SER A 39 -8.04 -22.00 23.12
N GLY A 40 -9.00 -21.08 23.19
CA GLY A 40 -9.61 -20.62 24.44
C GLY A 40 -8.82 -19.57 25.23
N ILE A 41 -7.62 -19.19 24.77
CA ILE A 41 -6.77 -18.19 25.42
C ILE A 41 -6.97 -16.81 24.75
N PRO A 42 -7.24 -15.73 25.52
CA PRO A 42 -7.39 -14.39 24.98
C PRO A 42 -6.11 -13.86 24.34
N ILE A 43 -6.28 -13.17 23.21
CA ILE A 43 -5.20 -12.42 22.55
C ILE A 43 -5.19 -11.01 23.14
N ILE A 44 -4.13 -10.69 23.88
CA ILE A 44 -3.99 -9.45 24.64
C ILE A 44 -3.59 -8.27 23.74
N THR A 45 -3.76 -7.05 24.25
CA THR A 45 -3.33 -5.82 23.57
C THR A 45 -1.81 -5.63 23.66
N LEU A 46 -1.25 -4.75 22.82
CA LEU A 46 0.17 -4.39 22.90
C LEU A 46 0.55 -3.84 24.29
N GLU A 47 -0.29 -2.97 24.86
CA GLU A 47 -0.06 -2.41 26.19
C GLU A 47 0.07 -3.53 27.23
N LYS A 48 -0.85 -4.50 27.19
CA LYS A 48 -0.81 -5.62 28.13
C LYS A 48 0.40 -6.52 27.90
N TYR A 49 0.77 -6.76 26.65
CA TYR A 49 2.00 -7.49 26.31
C TYR A 49 3.24 -6.79 26.89
N LEU A 50 3.37 -5.47 26.75
CA LEU A 50 4.50 -4.71 27.29
C LEU A 50 4.50 -4.64 28.83
N GLU A 51 3.33 -4.63 29.48
CA GLU A 51 3.23 -4.80 30.94
C GLU A 51 3.72 -6.18 31.38
N THR A 52 3.27 -7.23 30.71
CA THR A 52 3.64 -8.62 30.97
C THR A 52 5.15 -8.82 30.90
N LEU A 53 5.81 -8.27 29.86
CA LEU A 53 7.27 -8.32 29.73
C LEU A 53 8.00 -7.59 30.87
N ARG A 54 7.48 -6.42 31.31
CA ARG A 54 8.08 -5.64 32.41
C ARG A 54 7.90 -6.29 33.77
N ALA A 55 6.83 -7.05 33.97
CA ALA A 55 6.47 -7.62 35.26
C ALA A 55 7.34 -8.82 35.66
N SER A 56 7.80 -9.63 34.71
CA SER A 56 8.55 -10.85 35.02
C SER A 56 9.34 -11.40 33.83
N LYS A 57 10.33 -12.27 34.11
CA LYS A 57 11.00 -13.05 33.07
C LYS A 57 9.99 -13.99 32.39
N CYS A 58 9.79 -13.79 31.10
CA CYS A 58 8.87 -14.57 30.27
C CYS A 58 9.63 -15.56 29.37
N LYS A 59 8.99 -16.71 29.10
CA LYS A 59 9.31 -17.59 27.96
C LYS A 59 8.45 -17.15 26.78
N ILE A 60 9.06 -16.81 25.65
CA ILE A 60 8.37 -16.25 24.48
C ILE A 60 8.48 -17.22 23.33
N ILE A 61 7.36 -17.55 22.71
CA ILE A 61 7.27 -18.50 21.60
C ILE A 61 6.87 -17.73 20.35
N ASP A 62 7.83 -17.44 19.47
CA ASP A 62 7.55 -16.96 18.12
C ASP A 62 6.95 -18.07 17.26
N THR A 63 5.70 -17.90 16.88
CA THR A 63 4.96 -18.83 16.01
C THR A 63 4.70 -18.24 14.63
N ILE A 64 5.19 -17.03 14.36
CA ILE A 64 5.08 -16.35 13.07
C ILE A 64 6.23 -16.77 12.15
N SER A 65 7.43 -16.97 12.71
CA SER A 65 8.62 -17.46 11.98
C SER A 65 9.02 -16.58 10.78
N ASN A 66 8.83 -15.26 10.85
CA ASN A 66 9.26 -14.33 9.80
C ASN A 66 10.28 -13.30 10.31
N LYS A 67 11.06 -12.71 9.39
CA LYS A 67 12.16 -11.80 9.76
C LYS A 67 11.67 -10.59 10.56
N THR A 68 10.55 -9.96 10.17
CA THR A 68 10.07 -8.72 10.84
C THR A 68 9.53 -8.98 12.25
N ALA A 69 8.91 -10.13 12.49
CA ALA A 69 8.52 -10.64 13.80
C ALA A 69 9.70 -10.71 14.76
N LEU A 70 10.83 -11.27 14.34
CA LEU A 70 12.04 -11.36 15.17
C LEU A 70 12.58 -9.99 15.58
N TYR A 71 12.54 -9.01 14.68
CA TYR A 71 12.94 -7.63 15.01
C TYR A 71 11.96 -6.92 15.95
N PHE A 72 10.66 -7.23 15.86
CA PHE A 72 9.70 -6.75 16.84
C PHE A 72 10.04 -7.31 18.23
N LEU A 73 10.31 -8.62 18.32
CA LEU A 73 10.71 -9.24 19.58
C LEU A 73 12.04 -8.67 20.09
N LYS A 74 13.01 -8.37 19.22
CA LYS A 74 14.26 -7.67 19.60
C LYS A 74 13.98 -6.30 20.22
N ASP A 75 13.04 -5.55 19.65
CA ASP A 75 12.69 -4.21 20.13
C ASP A 75 11.94 -4.23 21.48
N THR A 76 11.20 -5.31 21.80
CA THR A 76 10.32 -5.36 22.97
C THR A 76 10.86 -6.20 24.13
N CYS A 77 11.58 -7.29 23.84
CA CYS A 77 11.91 -8.29 24.85
C CYS A 77 13.20 -8.00 25.65
N GLY A 78 14.11 -7.18 25.13
CA GLY A 78 15.43 -6.97 25.76
C GLY A 78 16.19 -8.28 25.99
N GLU A 79 17.06 -8.31 27.00
CA GLU A 79 17.95 -9.46 27.28
C GLU A 79 17.41 -10.45 28.34
N MET A 80 16.36 -10.08 29.07
CA MET A 80 15.91 -10.85 30.24
C MET A 80 15.07 -12.07 29.88
N HIS A 81 14.50 -12.14 28.67
CA HIS A 81 13.52 -13.14 28.29
C HIS A 81 14.11 -14.26 27.45
N GLU A 82 13.52 -15.45 27.54
CA GLU A 82 13.92 -16.60 26.73
C GLU A 82 13.02 -16.67 25.50
N VAL A 83 13.61 -16.61 24.32
CA VAL A 83 12.86 -16.60 23.06
C VAL A 83 13.08 -17.93 22.34
N TYR A 84 11.99 -18.54 21.91
CA TYR A 84 11.97 -19.76 21.12
C TYR A 84 11.18 -19.51 19.85
N CYS A 85 11.62 -20.09 18.74
CA CYS A 85 10.84 -20.17 17.51
C CYS A 85 10.26 -21.57 17.38
N LEU A 86 8.96 -21.64 17.08
CA LEU A 86 8.28 -22.88 16.72
C LEU A 86 8.00 -22.87 15.23
N HIS A 87 8.59 -23.82 14.51
CA HIS A 87 8.34 -24.02 13.09
C HIS A 87 8.32 -25.51 12.77
N ASN A 88 7.29 -25.99 12.08
CA ASN A 88 7.15 -27.41 11.70
C ASN A 88 7.29 -28.36 12.91
N LYS A 89 6.68 -28.00 14.06
CA LYS A 89 6.76 -28.74 15.33
C LYS A 89 8.15 -28.83 15.96
N GLU A 90 9.13 -28.08 15.46
CA GLU A 90 10.45 -27.98 16.08
C GLU A 90 10.55 -26.69 16.88
N LEU A 91 10.84 -26.82 18.18
CA LEU A 91 11.04 -25.68 19.07
C LEU A 91 12.53 -25.40 19.24
N LYS A 92 13.00 -24.26 18.73
CA LYS A 92 14.42 -23.87 18.77
C LYS A 92 14.60 -22.58 19.56
N GLN A 93 15.53 -22.58 20.52
CA GLN A 93 15.89 -21.36 21.25
C GLN A 93 16.60 -20.37 20.31
N LEU A 94 16.26 -19.09 20.42
CA LEU A 94 16.85 -17.99 19.69
C LEU A 94 17.52 -17.02 20.66
N ASN A 95 18.71 -16.56 20.27
CA ASN A 95 19.36 -15.44 20.92
C ASN A 95 19.14 -14.18 20.07
N LEU A 96 18.28 -13.28 20.53
CA LEU A 96 17.96 -12.05 19.79
C LEU A 96 19.15 -11.09 19.66
N ASN A 97 20.19 -11.22 20.51
CA ASN A 97 21.40 -10.42 20.43
C ASN A 97 22.28 -10.77 19.22
N ASP A 98 22.11 -11.97 18.65
CA ASP A 98 22.81 -12.39 17.43
C ASP A 98 22.21 -11.71 16.18
N LEU A 99 21.02 -11.13 16.29
CA LEU A 99 20.43 -10.34 15.22
C LEU A 99 21.15 -9.01 15.10
N ARG A 100 21.70 -8.73 13.92
CA ARG A 100 22.18 -7.39 13.56
C ARG A 100 21.03 -6.37 13.62
N ASP A 101 21.32 -5.10 13.44
CA ASP A 101 20.25 -4.12 13.27
C ASP A 101 19.50 -4.36 11.97
N TYR A 102 18.22 -3.98 11.97
CA TYR A 102 17.37 -4.19 10.81
C TYR A 102 17.91 -3.35 9.64
N GLU A 103 18.41 -4.03 8.63
CA GLU A 103 18.76 -3.43 7.35
C GLU A 103 17.91 -4.04 6.25
N ARG A 104 17.50 -3.17 5.31
CA ARG A 104 16.84 -3.60 4.08
C ARG A 104 17.88 -4.24 3.18
N GLU A 105 17.62 -5.46 2.72
CA GLU A 105 18.46 -6.18 1.76
C GLU A 105 18.16 -5.69 0.34
N LEU A 106 18.40 -4.40 0.07
CA LEU A 106 18.08 -3.75 -1.20
C LEU A 106 18.74 -4.47 -2.38
N GLU A 107 20.02 -4.84 -2.26
CA GLU A 107 20.75 -5.55 -3.32
C GLU A 107 20.08 -6.89 -3.70
N ALA A 108 19.65 -7.68 -2.70
CA ALA A 108 18.99 -8.95 -2.95
C ALA A 108 17.64 -8.77 -3.65
N VAL A 109 16.83 -7.80 -3.20
CA VAL A 109 15.53 -7.47 -3.80
C VAL A 109 15.71 -7.01 -5.25
N GLU A 110 16.66 -6.12 -5.50
CA GLU A 110 16.87 -5.52 -6.82
C GLU A 110 17.54 -6.48 -7.80
N SER A 111 18.44 -7.34 -7.33
CA SER A 111 19.05 -8.39 -8.16
C SER A 111 18.01 -9.38 -8.69
N GLU A 112 17.06 -9.79 -7.85
CA GLU A 112 15.97 -10.69 -8.27
C GLU A 112 15.03 -10.01 -9.27
N LYS A 113 14.71 -8.71 -9.08
CA LYS A 113 13.95 -7.93 -10.07
C LYS A 113 14.68 -7.84 -11.41
N ILE A 114 15.97 -7.50 -11.42
CA ILE A 114 16.78 -7.41 -12.65
C ILE A 114 16.78 -8.75 -13.38
N LYS A 115 17.01 -9.85 -12.65
CA LYS A 115 16.98 -11.22 -13.21
C LYS A 115 15.62 -11.55 -13.84
N LYS A 116 14.53 -11.22 -13.15
CA LYS A 116 13.16 -11.35 -13.68
C LYS A 116 12.99 -10.55 -14.98
N TYR A 117 13.37 -9.27 -15.01
CA TYR A 117 13.21 -8.43 -16.20
C TYR A 117 14.03 -8.92 -17.39
N LYS A 118 15.27 -9.40 -17.15
CA LYS A 118 16.08 -10.04 -18.20
C LYS A 118 15.41 -11.28 -18.78
N ALA A 119 14.81 -12.12 -17.95
CA ALA A 119 14.08 -13.30 -18.41
C ALA A 119 12.83 -12.92 -19.24
N MET A 120 12.11 -11.86 -18.86
CA MET A 120 10.99 -11.34 -19.63
C MET A 120 11.42 -10.81 -21.01
N VAL A 121 12.52 -10.06 -21.07
CA VAL A 121 13.11 -9.59 -22.33
C VAL A 121 13.54 -10.77 -23.21
N ALA A 122 14.21 -11.77 -22.65
CA ALA A 122 14.71 -12.92 -23.40
C ALA A 122 13.59 -13.85 -23.91
N SER A 123 12.47 -13.93 -23.20
CA SER A 123 11.33 -14.78 -23.57
C SER A 123 10.40 -14.18 -24.63
N GLY A 124 10.60 -12.90 -25.00
CA GLY A 124 9.73 -12.22 -25.97
C GLY A 124 8.32 -11.96 -25.46
N GLN A 125 8.13 -11.88 -24.13
CA GLN A 125 6.82 -11.62 -23.51
C GLN A 125 6.34 -10.17 -23.69
N ILE A 126 7.27 -9.25 -23.96
CA ILE A 126 7.01 -7.82 -24.15
C ILE A 126 6.62 -7.61 -25.62
N LYS A 127 5.41 -7.11 -25.87
CA LYS A 127 4.85 -7.02 -27.25
C LYS A 127 5.19 -5.71 -27.93
N SER A 128 5.20 -4.61 -27.17
CA SER A 128 5.49 -3.26 -27.61
C SER A 128 7.00 -3.02 -27.72
N GLU A 129 7.46 -2.56 -28.89
CA GLU A 129 8.86 -2.14 -29.09
C GLU A 129 9.26 -1.03 -28.11
N PHE A 130 8.34 -0.10 -27.84
CA PHE A 130 8.55 0.98 -26.88
C PHE A 130 8.74 0.44 -25.45
N ALA A 131 7.91 -0.52 -25.04
CA ALA A 131 8.06 -1.18 -23.75
C ALA A 131 9.39 -1.96 -23.68
N LEU A 132 9.75 -2.67 -24.76
CA LEU A 132 11.00 -3.44 -24.82
C LEU A 132 12.24 -2.54 -24.64
N GLU A 133 12.28 -1.40 -25.31
CA GLU A 133 13.35 -0.42 -25.15
C GLU A 133 13.37 0.19 -23.74
N HIS A 134 12.20 0.45 -23.14
CA HIS A 134 12.09 0.89 -21.75
C HIS A 134 12.67 -0.14 -20.78
N TYR A 135 12.33 -1.43 -20.93
CA TYR A 135 12.89 -2.53 -20.13
C TYR A 135 14.43 -2.57 -20.25
N LYS A 136 14.98 -2.51 -21.46
CA LYS A 136 16.43 -2.52 -21.69
C LYS A 136 17.12 -1.30 -21.08
N LYS A 137 16.53 -0.10 -21.19
CA LYS A 137 17.06 1.12 -20.55
C LYS A 137 17.03 0.99 -19.03
N TYR A 138 15.91 0.53 -18.47
CA TYR A 138 15.73 0.36 -17.04
C TYR A 138 16.72 -0.64 -16.45
N ILE A 139 16.86 -1.83 -17.06
CA ILE A 139 17.84 -2.85 -16.62
C ILE A 139 19.25 -2.27 -16.57
N ARG A 140 19.70 -1.61 -17.64
CA ARG A 140 21.03 -0.99 -17.69
C ARG A 140 21.23 0.05 -16.58
N HIS A 141 20.20 0.84 -16.26
CA HIS A 141 20.27 1.82 -15.18
C HIS A 141 20.37 1.15 -13.81
N ARG A 142 19.55 0.12 -13.54
CA ARG A 142 19.56 -0.62 -12.27
C ARG A 142 20.85 -1.41 -12.05
N GLU A 143 21.46 -1.93 -13.11
CA GLU A 143 22.75 -2.63 -13.02
C GLU A 143 23.91 -1.71 -12.65
N ASN A 144 23.85 -0.43 -13.04
CA ASN A 144 24.85 0.56 -12.69
C ASN A 144 24.69 1.03 -11.24
N ASP A 145 23.46 1.28 -10.81
CA ASP A 145 23.12 1.70 -9.46
C ASP A 145 21.69 1.26 -9.14
N TYR A 146 21.50 0.46 -8.09
CA TYR A 146 20.18 -0.02 -7.62
C TYR A 146 19.68 0.73 -6.37
N SER A 147 20.45 1.69 -5.85
CA SER A 147 20.15 2.36 -4.59
C SER A 147 19.00 3.37 -4.70
N TRP A 148 18.84 4.00 -5.87
CA TRP A 148 17.80 4.98 -6.12
C TRP A 148 16.39 4.34 -6.16
N PRO A 149 15.34 5.06 -5.76
CA PRO A 149 14.00 4.51 -5.65
C PRO A 149 13.22 4.48 -6.97
N GLU A 150 12.34 3.51 -7.10
CA GLU A 150 11.43 3.39 -8.24
C GLU A 150 10.27 4.38 -8.11
N ILE A 151 9.88 5.03 -9.22
CA ILE A 151 8.69 5.86 -9.23
C ILE A 151 7.47 4.95 -9.44
N ASN A 152 6.59 4.88 -8.43
CA ASN A 152 5.40 4.03 -8.48
C ASN A 152 4.11 4.78 -8.79
N SER A 153 4.11 6.11 -8.67
CA SER A 153 2.93 6.92 -8.91
C SER A 153 3.27 8.39 -9.15
N VAL A 154 2.36 9.06 -9.86
CA VAL A 154 2.38 10.50 -10.12
C VAL A 154 1.05 11.13 -9.71
N GLU A 155 1.12 12.24 -9.00
CA GLU A 155 -0.02 13.12 -8.74
C GLU A 155 -0.15 14.10 -9.91
N LEU A 156 -0.97 13.79 -10.92
CA LEU A 156 -1.15 14.68 -12.08
C LEU A 156 -1.66 16.07 -11.68
N THR A 157 -2.50 16.15 -10.66
CA THR A 157 -2.95 17.41 -10.07
C THR A 157 -3.37 17.19 -8.62
N ASN A 158 -3.32 18.26 -7.82
CA ASN A 158 -3.91 18.33 -6.49
C ASN A 158 -5.15 19.26 -6.45
N TYR A 159 -5.66 19.68 -7.62
CA TYR A 159 -7.00 20.25 -7.73
C TYR A 159 -8.04 19.16 -7.60
N CYS A 160 -9.16 19.46 -6.94
CA CYS A 160 -10.33 18.60 -6.87
C CYS A 160 -11.58 19.45 -6.95
N ASN A 161 -12.59 18.96 -7.68
CA ASN A 161 -13.91 19.56 -7.77
C ASN A 161 -14.80 19.27 -6.53
N LEU A 162 -14.31 18.47 -5.59
CA LEU A 162 -14.97 18.16 -4.32
C LEU A 162 -14.13 18.64 -3.12
N LYS A 163 -14.79 18.79 -1.97
CA LYS A 163 -14.17 19.18 -0.68
C LYS A 163 -14.57 18.22 0.43
N CYS A 164 -14.27 16.94 0.26
CA CYS A 164 -14.70 15.89 1.17
C CYS A 164 -14.08 16.09 2.57
N PRO A 165 -14.84 15.94 3.68
CA PRO A 165 -14.35 16.17 5.04
C PRO A 165 -13.32 15.12 5.51
N ASN A 166 -13.27 13.97 4.85
CA ASN A 166 -12.35 12.87 5.12
C ASN A 166 -11.06 12.91 4.26
N CYS A 167 -10.79 14.03 3.58
CA CYS A 167 -9.68 14.20 2.66
C CYS A 167 -8.78 15.34 3.14
N PRO A 168 -7.44 15.21 3.07
CA PRO A 168 -6.55 16.32 3.45
C PRO A 168 -6.48 17.41 2.36
N THR A 169 -6.94 17.15 1.14
CA THR A 169 -6.83 18.10 0.01
C THR A 169 -7.41 19.50 0.25
N PRO A 170 -8.56 19.67 0.94
CA PRO A 170 -9.14 20.99 1.22
C PRO A 170 -8.34 21.81 2.25
N THR A 171 -7.65 21.15 3.18
CA THR A 171 -6.84 21.78 4.24
C THR A 171 -5.35 21.82 3.90
N CYS A 172 -4.94 21.13 2.83
CA CYS A 172 -3.56 21.04 2.38
C CYS A 172 -2.99 22.41 1.99
N LYS A 173 -1.81 22.74 2.51
CA LYS A 173 -1.16 24.06 2.31
C LYS A 173 -0.28 24.11 1.07
N ARG A 174 -0.02 22.96 0.42
CA ARG A 174 0.77 22.92 -0.82
C ARG A 174 0.13 23.80 -1.90
N PRO A 175 0.94 24.51 -2.71
CA PRO A 175 0.44 25.19 -3.90
C PRO A 175 -0.34 24.23 -4.80
N LYS A 176 -1.38 24.74 -5.45
CA LYS A 176 -2.22 23.97 -6.37
C LYS A 176 -1.68 24.06 -7.79
N GLY A 177 -1.72 22.95 -8.53
CA GLY A 177 -1.20 22.93 -9.89
C GLY A 177 -1.54 21.67 -10.68
N PHE A 178 -1.16 21.72 -11.95
CA PHE A 178 -1.18 20.61 -12.89
C PHE A 178 0.26 20.22 -13.20
N MET A 179 0.52 18.93 -13.31
CA MET A 179 1.86 18.41 -13.55
C MET A 179 2.42 18.91 -14.88
N PRO A 180 3.57 19.61 -14.90
CA PRO A 180 4.20 20.00 -16.15
C PRO A 180 4.59 18.77 -16.98
N LYS A 181 4.49 18.89 -18.31
CA LYS A 181 4.86 17.80 -19.23
C LYS A 181 6.29 17.31 -19.00
N GLU A 182 7.24 18.21 -18.76
CA GLU A 182 8.65 17.89 -18.49
C GLU A 182 8.84 17.05 -17.22
N VAL A 183 8.03 17.31 -16.17
CA VAL A 183 8.04 16.54 -14.92
C VAL A 183 7.52 15.13 -15.18
N PHE A 184 6.41 15.01 -15.92
CA PHE A 184 5.85 13.70 -16.29
C PHE A 184 6.83 12.92 -17.18
N ASP A 185 7.42 13.57 -18.19
CA ASP A 185 8.43 12.97 -19.07
C ASP A 185 9.61 12.42 -18.27
N LYS A 186 10.11 13.20 -17.30
CA LYS A 186 11.21 12.77 -16.45
C LYS A 186 10.80 11.61 -15.52
N ALA A 187 9.58 11.64 -14.98
CA ALA A 187 9.08 10.57 -14.13
C ALA A 187 8.99 9.23 -14.88
N MET A 188 8.57 9.27 -16.15
CA MET A 188 8.44 8.08 -16.99
C MET A 188 9.76 7.32 -17.18
N GLU A 189 10.91 7.99 -17.10
CA GLU A 189 12.22 7.34 -17.20
C GLU A 189 12.51 6.37 -16.04
N TYR A 190 11.89 6.59 -14.87
CA TYR A 190 12.11 5.83 -13.65
C TYR A 190 10.93 4.92 -13.26
N VAL A 191 9.94 4.78 -14.15
CA VAL A 191 8.83 3.85 -13.96
C VAL A 191 9.34 2.43 -14.08
N THR A 192 9.13 1.64 -13.03
CA THR A 192 9.52 0.23 -13.05
C THR A 192 8.73 -0.54 -14.11
N PRO A 193 9.40 -1.32 -14.98
CA PRO A 193 8.74 -2.12 -16.02
C PRO A 193 7.89 -3.28 -15.46
N ASP A 194 7.94 -3.53 -14.15
CA ASP A 194 7.27 -4.65 -13.48
C ASP A 194 5.77 -4.79 -13.78
N MET A 195 5.34 -6.01 -14.10
CA MET A 195 3.95 -6.34 -14.40
C MET A 195 3.14 -6.78 -13.18
N ASP A 196 3.79 -6.90 -12.02
CA ASP A 196 3.14 -7.31 -10.78
C ASP A 196 2.68 -6.13 -9.91
N SER A 197 3.21 -4.93 -10.16
CA SER A 197 2.86 -3.69 -9.47
C SER A 197 2.09 -2.72 -10.35
N TYR A 198 1.13 -2.01 -9.75
CA TYR A 198 0.35 -0.97 -10.43
C TYR A 198 1.05 0.39 -10.36
N PHE A 199 0.98 1.13 -11.46
CA PHE A 199 1.35 2.54 -11.52
C PHE A 199 0.12 3.43 -11.42
N SER A 200 0.13 4.37 -10.47
CA SER A 200 -1.01 5.27 -10.25
C SER A 200 -0.78 6.65 -10.86
N LEU A 201 -1.78 7.16 -11.57
CA LEU A 201 -1.80 8.54 -12.09
C LEU A 201 -2.73 9.46 -11.29
N HIS A 202 -2.90 9.16 -10.01
CA HIS A 202 -3.72 9.92 -9.07
C HIS A 202 -2.96 10.12 -7.75
N GLY A 203 -3.40 11.14 -7.01
CA GLY A 203 -2.84 11.48 -5.70
C GLY A 203 -3.89 12.21 -4.88
N LEU A 204 -3.61 13.43 -4.45
CA LEU A 204 -4.51 14.24 -3.63
C LEU A 204 -5.36 15.23 -4.45
N GLY A 205 -5.89 14.78 -5.59
CA GLY A 205 -6.73 15.57 -6.49
C GLY A 205 -7.62 14.69 -7.37
N GLU A 206 -8.42 15.31 -8.23
CA GLU A 206 -9.21 14.62 -9.25
C GLU A 206 -8.41 14.55 -10.56
N PRO A 207 -7.90 13.36 -10.97
CA PRO A 207 -7.04 13.25 -12.14
C PRO A 207 -7.73 13.69 -13.44
N LEU A 208 -9.06 13.55 -13.56
CA LEU A 208 -9.81 13.98 -14.75
C LEU A 208 -9.85 15.50 -14.96
N LEU A 209 -9.40 16.30 -13.99
CA LEU A 209 -9.20 17.74 -14.18
C LEU A 209 -7.92 18.07 -14.96
N HIS A 210 -6.97 17.14 -15.06
CA HIS A 210 -5.72 17.40 -15.75
C HIS A 210 -5.94 17.45 -17.28
N PRO A 211 -5.55 18.53 -17.98
CA PRO A 211 -5.85 18.70 -19.41
C PRO A 211 -5.20 17.63 -20.30
N GLN A 212 -4.13 16.99 -19.83
CA GLN A 212 -3.43 15.92 -20.54
C GLN A 212 -3.64 14.54 -19.90
N PHE A 213 -4.69 14.34 -19.08
CA PHE A 213 -4.94 13.09 -18.37
C PHE A 213 -4.88 11.86 -19.29
N PHE A 214 -5.67 11.84 -20.36
CA PHE A 214 -5.75 10.71 -21.30
C PHE A 214 -4.41 10.44 -21.99
N GLU A 215 -3.67 11.49 -22.35
CA GLU A 215 -2.33 11.37 -22.94
C GLU A 215 -1.34 10.74 -21.96
N CYS A 216 -1.38 11.14 -20.68
CA CYS A 216 -0.56 10.52 -19.64
C CYS A 216 -0.90 9.04 -19.44
N VAL A 217 -2.19 8.67 -19.41
CA VAL A 217 -2.62 7.26 -19.30
C VAL A 217 -2.15 6.45 -20.51
N ARG A 218 -2.33 6.98 -21.73
CA ARG A 218 -1.88 6.35 -22.99
C ARG A 218 -0.40 6.00 -22.93
N ARG A 219 0.45 6.95 -22.50
CA ARG A 219 1.90 6.75 -22.41
C ARG A 219 2.34 5.72 -21.39
N VAL A 220 1.60 5.56 -20.29
CA VAL A 220 1.85 4.47 -19.33
C VAL A 220 1.39 3.13 -19.92
N ALA A 221 0.27 3.11 -20.63
CA ALA A 221 -0.23 1.90 -21.28
C ALA A 221 0.72 1.38 -22.38
N GLU A 222 1.40 2.27 -23.09
CA GLU A 222 2.44 1.91 -24.09
C GLU A 222 3.65 1.18 -23.50
N LEU A 223 3.89 1.33 -22.20
CA LEU A 223 4.89 0.55 -21.46
C LEU A 223 4.39 -0.85 -21.05
N GLU A 224 3.14 -1.19 -21.39
CA GLU A 224 2.40 -2.36 -20.92
C GLU A 224 2.26 -2.44 -19.39
N LYS A 225 2.61 -1.36 -18.67
CA LYS A 225 2.61 -1.26 -17.21
C LYS A 225 1.19 -1.42 -16.67
N PRO A 226 0.95 -2.19 -15.60
CA PRO A 226 -0.35 -2.20 -14.95
C PRO A 226 -0.75 -0.83 -14.42
N ILE A 227 -1.97 -0.37 -14.68
CA ILE A 227 -2.42 0.99 -14.34
C ILE A 227 -3.47 0.95 -13.23
N LEU A 228 -3.35 1.84 -12.25
CA LEU A 228 -4.39 2.08 -11.25
C LEU A 228 -4.88 3.53 -11.31
N ILE A 229 -6.16 3.72 -11.60
CA ILE A 229 -6.82 5.02 -11.55
C ILE A 229 -7.85 5.02 -10.43
N SER A 230 -7.86 6.09 -9.65
CA SER A 230 -8.95 6.42 -8.73
C SER A 230 -9.50 7.80 -9.09
N THR A 231 -10.81 7.91 -9.20
CA THR A 231 -11.53 9.15 -9.52
C THR A 231 -12.78 9.27 -8.64
N ASN A 232 -13.21 10.49 -8.35
CA ASN A 232 -14.51 10.74 -7.72
C ASN A 232 -15.69 10.50 -8.67
N GLY A 233 -15.43 10.29 -9.97
CA GLY A 233 -16.43 9.93 -10.96
C GLY A 233 -17.38 11.03 -11.41
N VAL A 234 -17.35 12.22 -10.80
CA VAL A 234 -18.29 13.32 -11.14
C VAL A 234 -18.11 13.79 -12.57
N LEU A 235 -16.86 13.85 -13.06
CA LEU A 235 -16.52 14.28 -14.42
C LEU A 235 -16.52 13.13 -15.44
N PHE A 236 -16.79 11.91 -14.99
CA PHE A 236 -16.61 10.67 -15.75
C PHE A 236 -17.85 10.31 -16.57
N ASP A 237 -18.22 11.20 -17.48
CA ASP A 237 -19.32 10.95 -18.43
C ASP A 237 -19.05 9.74 -19.34
N LYS A 238 -20.07 9.34 -20.11
CA LYS A 238 -20.02 8.16 -20.98
C LYS A 238 -18.86 8.20 -21.98
N GLN A 239 -18.51 9.37 -22.55
CA GLN A 239 -17.42 9.48 -23.51
C GLN A 239 -16.08 9.27 -22.81
N LYS A 240 -15.84 9.95 -21.69
CA LYS A 240 -14.61 9.78 -20.90
C LYS A 240 -14.45 8.36 -20.38
N ALA A 241 -15.56 7.72 -20.02
CA ALA A 241 -15.57 6.31 -19.64
C ALA A 241 -15.14 5.41 -20.79
N ASP A 242 -15.66 5.65 -21.99
CA ASP A 242 -15.29 4.89 -23.18
C ASP A 242 -13.81 5.04 -23.51
N ASP A 243 -13.33 6.29 -23.58
CA ASP A 243 -11.93 6.63 -23.88
C ASP A 243 -10.97 6.01 -22.85
N LEU A 244 -11.29 6.13 -21.55
CA LEU A 244 -10.43 5.60 -20.50
C LEU A 244 -10.40 4.08 -20.50
N LEU A 245 -11.55 3.42 -20.69
CA LEU A 245 -11.60 1.95 -20.75
C LEU A 245 -10.81 1.41 -21.94
N GLU A 246 -10.86 2.09 -23.10
CA GLU A 246 -10.04 1.74 -24.26
C GLU A 246 -8.55 1.85 -23.94
N LEU A 247 -8.10 2.98 -23.37
CA LEU A 247 -6.69 3.16 -22.99
C LEU A 247 -6.22 2.16 -21.95
N LEU A 248 -7.02 1.91 -20.91
CA LEU A 248 -6.70 0.93 -19.87
C LEU A 248 -6.66 -0.50 -20.39
N SER A 249 -7.39 -0.81 -21.47
CA SER A 249 -7.33 -2.11 -22.13
C SER A 249 -6.02 -2.35 -22.89
N GLY A 250 -5.28 -1.29 -23.24
CA GLY A 250 -3.95 -1.38 -23.85
C GLY A 250 -2.82 -1.74 -22.88
N ALA A 251 -3.03 -1.56 -21.57
CA ALA A 251 -2.11 -2.01 -20.54
C ALA A 251 -2.22 -3.53 -20.29
N SER A 252 -1.26 -4.12 -19.57
CA SER A 252 -1.32 -5.56 -19.26
C SER A 252 -2.48 -5.96 -18.34
N LYS A 253 -2.72 -5.17 -17.29
CA LYS A 253 -3.88 -5.25 -16.41
C LYS A 253 -4.14 -3.89 -15.79
N SER A 254 -5.39 -3.55 -15.56
CA SER A 254 -5.77 -2.22 -15.07
C SER A 254 -6.80 -2.32 -13.97
N LYS A 255 -6.77 -1.35 -13.06
CA LYS A 255 -7.76 -1.13 -12.02
C LYS A 255 -8.32 0.27 -12.14
N LEU A 256 -9.64 0.38 -12.16
CA LEU A 256 -10.35 1.65 -12.13
C LEU A 256 -11.29 1.67 -10.92
N PHE A 257 -11.06 2.63 -10.03
CA PHE A 257 -11.90 2.87 -8.87
C PHE A 257 -12.69 4.16 -9.04
N ILE A 258 -14.00 4.09 -8.83
CA ILE A 258 -14.89 5.24 -8.80
C ILE A 258 -15.46 5.36 -7.38
N SER A 259 -15.02 6.38 -6.65
CA SER A 259 -15.46 6.60 -5.27
C SER A 259 -16.81 7.31 -5.22
N PHE A 260 -17.78 6.72 -4.54
CA PHE A 260 -19.15 7.25 -4.46
C PHE A 260 -19.23 8.42 -3.47
N HIS A 261 -18.85 9.61 -3.92
CA HIS A 261 -19.01 10.85 -3.15
C HIS A 261 -20.31 11.61 -3.48
N THR A 262 -20.96 11.26 -4.59
CA THR A 262 -22.21 11.88 -5.05
C THR A 262 -23.09 10.86 -5.76
N LYS A 263 -24.37 11.18 -5.95
CA LYS A 263 -25.28 10.44 -6.82
C LYS A 263 -24.74 10.31 -8.25
N THR A 264 -24.20 11.40 -8.81
CA THR A 264 -23.58 11.41 -10.15
C THR A 264 -22.41 10.43 -10.26
N SER A 265 -21.63 10.24 -9.18
CA SER A 265 -20.56 9.24 -9.15
C SER A 265 -21.09 7.83 -9.35
N VAL A 266 -22.26 7.50 -8.75
CA VAL A 266 -22.93 6.21 -8.90
C VAL A 266 -23.48 6.02 -10.31
N GLU A 267 -24.14 7.04 -10.85
CA GLU A 267 -24.70 7.02 -12.21
C GLU A 267 -23.60 6.81 -13.26
N ASN A 268 -22.49 7.55 -13.16
CA ASN A 268 -21.35 7.43 -14.07
C ASN A 268 -20.63 6.08 -13.93
N TRP A 269 -20.49 5.56 -12.72
CA TRP A 269 -19.95 4.22 -12.50
C TRP A 269 -20.82 3.14 -13.16
N LYS A 270 -22.15 3.22 -13.02
CA LYS A 270 -23.07 2.28 -13.65
C LYS A 270 -22.92 2.27 -15.17
N ASN A 271 -22.85 3.45 -15.79
CA ASN A 271 -22.58 3.59 -17.23
C ASN A 271 -21.24 2.96 -17.63
N ALA A 272 -20.21 3.13 -16.81
CA ALA A 272 -18.89 2.54 -17.07
C ALA A 272 -18.89 1.00 -16.94
N VAL A 273 -19.64 0.43 -15.97
CA VAL A 273 -19.84 -1.02 -15.86
C VAL A 273 -20.55 -1.57 -17.11
N GLU A 274 -21.61 -0.90 -17.57
CA GLU A 274 -22.34 -1.29 -18.77
C GLU A 274 -21.43 -1.27 -20.02
N LEU A 275 -20.62 -0.23 -20.19
CA LEU A 275 -19.63 -0.14 -21.27
C LEU A 275 -18.57 -1.25 -21.20
N LEU A 276 -18.02 -1.50 -20.01
CA LEU A 276 -17.04 -2.57 -19.78
C LEU A 276 -17.60 -3.94 -20.22
N GLN A 277 -18.85 -4.22 -19.86
CA GLN A 277 -19.55 -5.45 -20.22
C GLN A 277 -19.85 -5.53 -21.72
N GLN A 278 -20.38 -4.46 -22.31
CA GLN A 278 -20.69 -4.39 -23.74
C GLN A 278 -19.45 -4.61 -24.61
N LYS A 279 -18.31 -4.02 -24.21
CA LYS A 279 -17.03 -4.16 -24.91
C LYS A 279 -16.27 -5.43 -24.55
N GLN A 280 -16.75 -6.21 -23.57
CA GLN A 280 -16.12 -7.45 -23.11
C GLN A 280 -14.64 -7.28 -22.72
N ILE A 281 -14.30 -6.14 -22.10
CA ILE A 281 -12.93 -5.83 -21.68
C ILE A 281 -12.60 -6.69 -20.45
N LYS A 282 -11.58 -7.55 -20.56
CA LYS A 282 -11.26 -8.56 -19.53
C LYS A 282 -10.09 -8.20 -18.62
N ASN A 283 -9.21 -7.30 -19.06
CA ASN A 283 -8.00 -6.91 -18.33
C ASN A 283 -8.19 -5.64 -17.48
N VAL A 284 -9.42 -5.10 -17.40
CA VAL A 284 -9.75 -3.94 -16.56
C VAL A 284 -10.70 -4.38 -15.45
N GLU A 285 -10.22 -4.31 -14.21
CA GLU A 285 -11.05 -4.47 -13.02
C GLU A 285 -11.63 -3.11 -12.63
N LEU A 286 -12.95 -2.98 -12.74
CA LEU A 286 -13.67 -1.73 -12.43
C LEU A 286 -14.49 -1.92 -11.15
N PHE A 287 -14.29 -1.02 -10.18
CA PHE A 287 -15.04 -1.03 -8.93
C PHE A 287 -15.60 0.33 -8.56
N GLY A 288 -16.85 0.31 -8.10
CA GLY A 288 -17.47 1.39 -7.35
C GLY A 288 -17.10 1.24 -5.87
N GLN A 289 -16.88 2.34 -5.18
CA GLN A 289 -16.44 2.30 -3.78
C GLN A 289 -17.46 2.98 -2.87
N ILE A 290 -18.04 2.18 -1.97
CA ILE A 290 -18.74 2.68 -0.78
C ILE A 290 -17.67 2.99 0.26
N LEU A 291 -17.72 4.21 0.79
CA LEU A 291 -16.72 4.68 1.75
C LEU A 291 -17.36 4.74 3.13
N GLU A 292 -16.62 4.28 4.15
CA GLU A 292 -17.10 4.21 5.54
C GLU A 292 -17.75 5.52 6.05
N HIS A 293 -17.22 6.67 5.66
CA HIS A 293 -17.69 7.97 6.17
C HIS A 293 -18.97 8.50 5.52
N ASN A 294 -19.45 7.89 4.42
CA ASN A 294 -20.69 8.28 3.75
C ASN A 294 -21.51 7.07 3.29
N GLU A 295 -21.36 5.96 4.03
CA GLU A 295 -21.94 4.66 3.67
C GLU A 295 -23.46 4.76 3.46
N SER A 296 -24.17 5.43 4.37
CA SER A 296 -25.62 5.58 4.31
C SER A 296 -26.08 6.34 3.07
N GLU A 297 -25.41 7.43 2.71
CA GLU A 297 -25.71 8.21 1.52
C GLU A 297 -25.42 7.43 0.24
N ALA A 298 -24.28 6.74 0.17
CA ALA A 298 -23.91 5.91 -0.96
C ALA A 298 -24.92 4.78 -1.21
N ILE A 299 -25.38 4.10 -0.14
CA ILE A 299 -26.43 3.08 -0.21
C ILE A 299 -27.74 3.69 -0.71
N GLY A 300 -28.10 4.90 -0.26
CA GLY A 300 -29.26 5.64 -0.77
C GLY A 300 -29.19 5.88 -2.27
N TRP A 301 -28.08 6.43 -2.77
CA TRP A 301 -27.89 6.68 -4.21
C TRP A 301 -27.88 5.41 -5.05
N LEU A 302 -27.32 4.32 -4.52
CA LEU A 302 -27.32 3.01 -5.17
C LEU A 302 -28.74 2.43 -5.27
N SER A 303 -29.53 2.51 -4.19
CA SER A 303 -30.93 2.05 -4.20
C SER A 303 -31.78 2.84 -5.19
N GLU A 304 -31.63 4.17 -5.23
CA GLU A 304 -32.27 5.02 -6.24
C GLU A 304 -31.87 4.64 -7.68
N SER A 305 -30.68 4.08 -7.87
CA SER A 305 -30.16 3.61 -9.16
C SER A 305 -30.54 2.15 -9.49
N GLY A 306 -31.33 1.51 -8.63
CA GLY A 306 -31.83 0.14 -8.76
C GLY A 306 -30.94 -0.95 -8.14
N ILE A 307 -29.97 -0.59 -7.29
CA ILE A 307 -29.01 -1.51 -6.66
C ILE A 307 -29.33 -1.59 -5.16
N ASN A 308 -30.12 -2.60 -4.78
CA ASN A 308 -30.59 -2.76 -3.40
C ASN A 308 -29.71 -3.65 -2.52
N ASP A 309 -28.82 -4.44 -3.12
CA ASP A 309 -27.87 -5.31 -2.41
C ASP A 309 -26.43 -5.03 -2.86
N PRO A 310 -25.86 -3.88 -2.47
CA PRO A 310 -24.56 -3.46 -2.98
C PRO A 310 -23.39 -4.29 -2.44
N PHE A 311 -23.53 -4.95 -1.29
CA PHE A 311 -22.45 -5.76 -0.70
C PHE A 311 -22.25 -7.10 -1.41
N ASN A 312 -23.26 -7.61 -2.11
CA ASN A 312 -23.14 -8.79 -2.99
C ASN A 312 -22.88 -8.42 -4.46
N ASN A 313 -22.75 -7.14 -4.79
CA ASN A 313 -22.44 -6.71 -6.15
C ASN A 313 -20.94 -6.88 -6.45
N GLN A 314 -20.60 -7.71 -7.44
CA GLN A 314 -19.22 -8.01 -7.82
C GLN A 314 -18.38 -6.79 -8.27
N TYR A 315 -19.03 -5.69 -8.66
CA TYR A 315 -18.38 -4.44 -9.10
C TYR A 315 -18.37 -3.37 -7.99
N ILE A 316 -18.80 -3.69 -6.77
CA ILE A 316 -18.79 -2.75 -5.64
C ILE A 316 -17.87 -3.30 -4.56
N ARG A 317 -17.09 -2.42 -3.94
CA ARG A 317 -16.29 -2.72 -2.76
C ARG A 317 -16.54 -1.70 -1.65
N TYR A 318 -16.34 -2.15 -0.42
CA TYR A 318 -16.28 -1.28 0.74
C TYR A 318 -14.85 -0.81 1.01
N VAL A 319 -14.70 0.44 1.44
CA VAL A 319 -13.40 1.04 1.74
C VAL A 319 -13.48 1.79 3.07
N THR A 320 -12.61 1.42 4.01
CA THR A 320 -12.43 2.13 5.27
C THR A 320 -11.74 3.46 5.05
N SER A 321 -12.10 4.49 5.81
CA SER A 321 -11.52 5.83 5.59
C SER A 321 -10.15 5.97 6.24
N HIS A 322 -9.26 6.74 5.61
CA HIS A 322 -7.88 6.95 6.09
C HIS A 322 -7.74 8.25 6.86
N SER A 323 -6.78 8.28 7.78
CA SER A 323 -6.28 9.51 8.37
C SER A 323 -5.31 10.25 7.44
N PHE A 324 -4.84 9.62 6.36
CA PHE A 324 -3.78 10.12 5.48
C PHE A 324 -2.51 10.47 6.26
N ALA A 325 -2.03 9.52 7.05
CA ALA A 325 -0.92 9.73 7.98
C ALA A 325 -1.15 10.95 8.89
N GLY A 326 -2.36 11.09 9.41
CA GLY A 326 -2.79 12.20 10.26
C GLY A 326 -3.15 13.51 9.56
N GLY A 327 -3.17 13.55 8.22
CA GLY A 327 -3.62 14.72 7.45
C GLY A 327 -5.12 15.03 7.60
N VAL A 328 -5.93 14.09 8.08
CA VAL A 328 -7.33 14.28 8.44
C VAL A 328 -7.44 14.37 9.96
N GLU A 329 -7.57 15.58 10.49
CA GLU A 329 -7.47 15.87 11.93
C GLU A 329 -8.43 15.04 12.78
N GLY A 330 -9.70 14.93 12.37
CA GLY A 330 -10.72 14.15 13.09
C GLY A 330 -10.46 12.64 13.13
N ARG A 331 -9.48 12.12 12.39
CA ARG A 331 -9.08 10.70 12.37
C ARG A 331 -7.63 10.49 12.84
N ARG A 332 -6.94 11.55 13.27
CA ARG A 332 -5.53 11.49 13.60
C ARG A 332 -5.31 10.71 14.89
N THR A 333 -4.55 9.63 14.81
CA THR A 333 -4.13 8.84 15.97
C THR A 333 -2.60 8.85 16.04
N CYS A 334 -2.04 9.15 17.21
CA CYS A 334 -0.60 9.04 17.45
C CYS A 334 -0.29 7.63 17.98
N TYR A 335 0.64 6.93 17.33
CA TYR A 335 1.06 5.59 17.71
C TYR A 335 2.41 5.58 18.42
N SER A 336 2.64 4.56 19.25
CA SER A 336 3.89 4.40 19.99
C SER A 336 5.07 4.04 19.07
N ASP A 337 6.30 4.32 19.50
CA ASP A 337 7.52 4.03 18.71
C ASP A 337 7.68 2.56 18.35
N VAL A 338 7.29 1.65 19.24
CA VAL A 338 7.33 0.19 19.01
C VAL A 338 6.44 -0.18 17.81
N GLU A 339 5.23 0.36 17.76
CA GLU A 339 4.31 0.10 16.66
C GLU A 339 4.81 0.72 15.36
N VAL A 340 5.30 1.95 15.44
CA VAL A 340 5.81 2.69 14.28
C VAL A 340 6.99 1.96 13.67
N LYS A 341 7.96 1.50 14.46
CA LYS A 341 9.10 0.70 13.99
C LYS A 341 8.64 -0.59 13.32
N ASN A 342 7.72 -1.32 13.94
CA ASN A 342 7.19 -2.57 13.37
C ASN A 342 6.48 -2.35 12.02
N ARG A 343 5.59 -1.36 11.95
CA ARG A 343 4.87 -1.01 10.71
C ARG A 343 5.81 -0.50 9.64
N PHE A 344 6.80 0.32 10.00
CA PHE A 344 7.77 0.88 9.07
C PHE A 344 8.55 -0.22 8.32
N ARG A 345 8.98 -1.29 9.02
CA ARG A 345 9.62 -2.47 8.40
C ARG A 345 8.72 -3.22 7.40
N ASN A 346 7.40 -3.04 7.54
CA ASN A 346 6.39 -3.68 6.68
C ASN A 346 5.82 -2.73 5.61
N CYS A 347 6.14 -1.43 5.66
CA CYS A 347 5.63 -0.43 4.73
C CYS A 347 6.02 -0.75 3.28
N TYR A 348 5.04 -0.77 2.37
CA TYR A 348 5.24 -1.06 0.95
C TYR A 348 6.30 -0.17 0.30
N PHE A 349 6.24 1.15 0.52
CA PHE A 349 7.19 2.12 -0.05
C PHE A 349 8.62 1.87 0.43
N VAL A 350 8.77 1.50 1.71
CA VAL A 350 10.07 1.22 2.32
C VAL A 350 10.63 -0.11 1.83
N LYS A 351 9.83 -1.19 1.78
CA LYS A 351 10.26 -2.53 1.35
C LYS A 351 10.62 -2.60 -0.13
N ASN A 352 9.86 -1.90 -0.97
CA ASN A 352 10.04 -1.95 -2.43
C ASN A 352 10.89 -0.79 -2.96
N ASN A 353 11.46 0.04 -2.07
CA ASN A 353 12.25 1.22 -2.42
C ASN A 353 11.49 2.13 -3.41
N CYS A 354 10.22 2.42 -3.13
CA CYS A 354 9.37 3.22 -4.01
C CYS A 354 9.21 4.66 -3.51
N THR A 355 9.07 5.58 -4.46
CA THR A 355 8.67 6.97 -4.23
C THR A 355 7.50 7.35 -5.13
N ALA A 356 6.72 8.35 -4.71
CA ALA A 356 5.70 8.99 -5.53
C ALA A 356 6.18 10.38 -5.99
N VAL A 357 5.60 10.92 -7.06
CA VAL A 357 5.89 12.29 -7.53
C VAL A 357 4.67 13.19 -7.28
N ALA A 358 4.88 14.32 -6.62
CA ALA A 358 3.89 15.39 -6.56
C ALA A 358 3.74 16.07 -7.92
N TRP A 359 2.65 16.83 -8.11
CA TRP A 359 2.40 17.51 -9.38
C TRP A 359 3.56 18.42 -9.83
N ASP A 360 4.28 19.03 -8.89
CA ASP A 360 5.39 19.95 -9.17
C ASP A 360 6.77 19.25 -9.27
N GLY A 361 6.79 17.91 -9.32
CA GLY A 361 8.00 17.13 -9.47
C GLY A 361 8.74 16.82 -8.17
N ARG A 362 8.27 17.31 -7.00
CA ARG A 362 8.84 16.91 -5.70
C ARG A 362 8.55 15.44 -5.39
N LEU A 363 9.53 14.73 -4.83
CA LEU A 363 9.40 13.31 -4.50
C LEU A 363 8.81 13.12 -3.10
N LYS A 364 7.86 12.18 -2.98
CA LYS A 364 7.23 11.75 -1.72
C LYS A 364 7.74 10.37 -1.32
N VAL A 365 8.34 10.28 -0.14
CA VAL A 365 8.74 8.99 0.46
C VAL A 365 7.57 8.15 0.97
N CYS A 366 6.34 8.68 0.89
CA CYS A 366 5.10 8.03 1.29
C CYS A 366 3.93 8.54 0.43
N CYS A 367 3.03 7.64 0.01
CA CYS A 367 1.83 8.02 -0.74
C CYS A 367 0.84 8.88 0.06
N LEU A 368 0.85 8.76 1.39
CA LEU A 368 -0.07 9.48 2.29
C LEU A 368 0.46 10.86 2.71
N ASP A 369 1.69 11.21 2.34
CA ASP A 369 2.29 12.50 2.68
C ASP A 369 1.66 13.63 1.88
N SER A 370 0.63 14.23 2.47
CA SER A 370 -0.15 15.28 1.84
C SER A 370 0.55 16.63 1.81
N GLU A 371 1.51 16.88 2.70
CA GLU A 371 2.20 18.16 2.83
C GLU A 371 3.63 18.14 2.32
N LEU A 372 4.12 16.98 1.86
CA LEU A 372 5.51 16.78 1.48
C LEU A 372 6.45 17.04 2.67
N GLU A 373 6.13 16.47 3.82
CA GLU A 373 6.99 16.55 5.02
C GLU A 373 8.27 15.71 4.87
N GLY A 374 8.23 14.64 4.07
CA GLY A 374 9.33 13.72 3.83
C GLY A 374 10.09 13.97 2.51
N ILE A 375 10.34 15.22 2.11
CA ILE A 375 11.02 15.51 0.83
C ILE A 375 12.49 15.08 0.88
N GLY A 376 12.92 14.34 -0.15
CA GLY A 376 14.32 14.03 -0.40
C GLY A 376 14.89 14.58 -1.71
N GLY A 377 14.09 15.30 -2.52
CA GLY A 377 14.54 15.86 -3.80
C GLY A 377 13.40 16.07 -4.80
N THR A 378 13.77 16.16 -6.07
CA THR A 378 12.85 16.27 -7.21
C THR A 378 13.00 15.08 -8.16
N VAL A 379 12.07 14.92 -9.09
CA VAL A 379 12.16 13.90 -10.16
C VAL A 379 13.43 14.02 -11.01
N PHE A 380 14.07 15.19 -11.02
CA PHE A 380 15.34 15.43 -11.71
C PHE A 380 16.57 14.97 -10.91
N ASP A 381 16.38 14.60 -9.64
CA ASP A 381 17.43 14.18 -8.70
C ASP A 381 17.16 12.78 -8.11
N VAL A 382 16.31 11.94 -8.75
CA VAL A 382 15.93 10.61 -8.26
C VAL A 382 17.15 9.76 -7.91
N GLU A 383 18.19 9.82 -8.73
CA GLU A 383 19.45 9.07 -8.57
C GLU A 383 20.21 9.44 -7.29
N LYS A 384 19.94 10.61 -6.70
CA LYS A 384 20.55 11.06 -5.44
C LYS A 384 19.71 10.68 -4.22
N LEU A 385 18.50 10.16 -4.43
CA LEU A 385 17.56 9.87 -3.36
C LEU A 385 17.89 8.52 -2.72
N THR A 386 18.03 8.51 -1.40
CA THR A 386 18.10 7.28 -0.62
C THR A 386 17.04 7.33 0.47
N HIS A 387 16.13 6.35 0.49
CA HIS A 387 15.20 6.22 1.60
C HIS A 387 15.97 5.95 2.89
N LYS A 388 15.68 6.68 3.96
CA LYS A 388 16.22 6.37 5.28
C LYS A 388 15.67 5.04 5.79
N ASN A 389 16.47 4.31 6.57
CA ASN A 389 16.04 3.09 7.26
C ASN A 389 15.29 3.37 8.58
N THR A 390 14.84 4.61 8.79
CA THR A 390 14.18 5.05 10.03
C THR A 390 12.81 5.66 9.72
N PRO A 391 11.81 5.46 10.59
CA PRO A 391 10.55 6.20 10.52
C PRO A 391 10.78 7.72 10.52
N TYR A 392 9.90 8.45 9.85
CA TYR A 392 9.85 9.91 9.91
C TYR A 392 8.53 10.35 10.57
N LYS A 393 8.38 11.66 10.80
CA LYS A 393 7.29 12.28 11.56
C LYS A 393 5.88 11.75 11.24
N LEU A 394 5.54 11.52 9.97
CA LEU A 394 4.19 11.06 9.60
C LEU A 394 3.96 9.57 9.88
N CYS A 395 5.00 8.75 10.07
CA CYS A 395 4.86 7.34 10.40
C CYS A 395 4.14 7.11 11.74
N HIS A 396 4.26 8.07 12.68
CA HIS A 396 3.53 8.09 13.96
C HIS A 396 2.02 8.27 13.82
N TYR A 397 1.55 8.66 12.65
CA TYR A 397 0.13 8.89 12.37
C TYR A 397 -0.41 8.01 11.24
N CYS A 398 0.40 7.10 10.70
CA CYS A 398 0.02 6.21 9.62
C CYS A 398 -0.85 5.04 10.13
N ASP A 399 -2.02 4.86 9.51
CA ASP A 399 -3.00 3.87 9.92
C ASP A 399 -2.47 2.42 9.80
N PRO A 400 -2.67 1.55 10.80
CA PRO A 400 -2.16 0.18 10.82
C PRO A 400 -2.65 -0.71 9.66
N ASP A 401 -3.90 -0.54 9.23
CA ASP A 401 -4.58 -1.44 8.29
C ASP A 401 -3.97 -1.41 6.87
N TRP A 402 -3.12 -0.44 6.56
CA TRP A 402 -2.52 -0.25 5.23
C TRP A 402 -1.08 -0.71 5.10
N THR A 403 -0.36 -0.83 6.22
CA THR A 403 1.08 -1.16 6.22
C THR A 403 1.35 -2.63 6.50
N SER A 404 0.33 -3.39 6.89
CA SER A 404 0.49 -4.75 7.41
C SER A 404 0.12 -5.86 6.43
N ASN A 405 -0.32 -5.54 5.19
CA ASN A 405 -0.88 -6.53 4.23
C ASN A 405 -2.05 -7.35 4.79
N TYR A 406 -2.70 -6.85 5.84
CA TYR A 406 -3.83 -7.49 6.49
C TYR A 406 -5.07 -6.61 6.30
N GLN A 407 -5.56 -6.58 5.05
CA GLN A 407 -7.00 -6.49 4.79
C GLN A 407 -7.58 -7.90 4.93
#